data_AF-A0AAD8ZA01-F1
#
_entry.id   AF-A0AAD8ZA01-F1
#
_cell.length_a   1.000
_cell.length_b   1.000
_cell.length_c   1.000
_cell.angle_alpha   90.00
_cell.angle_beta   90.00
_cell.angle_gamma   90.00
#
_symmetry.space_group_name_H-M   'P 1'
#
loop_
_entity.id
_entity.type
_entity.pdbx_description
1 polymer ?
#
loop_
_entity_poly.entity_id
_entity_poly.type
_entity_poly.pdbx_seq_one_letter_code
_entity_poly.pdbx_strand_id
1 'polypeptide(L)'
;MTRKLPEKISQILNYADIAQKIIILALYEKAQNRSYERFAAFNDTVGNRVSGSKNLDLAIKYIYNASKLDGLENVYLELVKIPQWVRGEESAVMVLPCNHSLSILGLGSSVGTPKKGIEAELSVVESFEELKRRANEAKGRIVVYNQPFVSYEETVAYRTTGASKAAKVGAVTSLVVLLSGHLDSWDVGQGAMDDGGGVAISWEAMSLIKGLGLRPKSTLRTVLWSAEETGGMGAAQYYQQHKANISNFDLVMESDLCTFAPVGLQFIGNDKVSAVMRDVMKLLTPINVTSLEEHGEGTDINMWMEARVPG
;
A
#
# COMPACT_ATOMS: atom_id res chain seq x y z
N MET A 1 2.26 17.26 27.85
CA MET A 1 3.53 16.62 28.28
C MET A 1 4.32 16.24 27.03
N THR A 2 5.65 16.33 27.11
CA THR A 2 6.57 16.18 25.97
C THR A 2 6.70 14.72 25.54
N ARG A 3 6.56 14.42 24.24
CA ARG A 3 6.86 13.10 23.67
C ARG A 3 8.34 12.79 23.90
N LYS A 4 8.66 11.75 24.67
CA LYS A 4 10.04 11.27 24.85
C LYS A 4 10.47 10.41 23.65
N LEU A 5 10.85 11.10 22.58
CA LEU A 5 11.77 10.54 21.59
C LEU A 5 13.11 10.21 22.27
N PRO A 6 13.90 9.23 21.77
CA PRO A 6 15.23 8.94 22.30
C PRO A 6 16.08 10.20 22.35
N GLU A 7 16.50 10.62 23.55
CA GLU A 7 16.99 12.00 23.75
C GLU A 7 18.35 12.30 23.09
N LYS A 8 19.08 11.29 22.56
CA LYS A 8 20.39 11.46 21.90
C LYS A 8 20.66 10.42 20.80
N ILE A 9 21.36 10.85 19.75
CA ILE A 9 21.91 10.06 18.62
C ILE A 9 22.57 8.75 19.09
N SER A 10 23.29 8.80 20.22
CA SER A 10 23.99 7.65 20.79
C SER A 10 23.10 6.49 21.22
N GLN A 11 21.78 6.67 21.32
CA GLN A 11 20.85 5.58 21.65
C GLN A 11 20.41 4.75 20.44
N ILE A 12 20.45 5.31 19.23
CA ILE A 12 20.02 4.63 17.99
C ILE A 12 21.16 3.74 17.46
N LEU A 13 22.40 4.22 17.53
CA LEU A 13 23.58 3.43 17.15
C LEU A 13 23.80 2.20 18.04
N ASN A 14 23.24 2.16 19.26
CA ASN A 14 23.23 0.95 20.10
C ASN A 14 22.42 -0.21 19.51
N TYR A 15 21.61 0.03 18.48
CA TYR A 15 20.91 -1.03 17.73
C TYR A 15 21.69 -1.47 16.48
N ALA A 16 22.89 -0.94 16.20
CA ALA A 16 23.70 -1.33 15.03
C ALA A 16 23.97 -2.83 14.98
N ASP A 17 24.38 -3.45 16.08
CA ASP A 17 24.58 -4.91 16.18
C ASP A 17 23.29 -5.71 15.89
N ILE A 18 22.13 -5.15 16.23
CA ILE A 18 20.82 -5.80 16.02
C ILE A 18 20.39 -5.65 14.55
N ALA A 19 20.50 -4.45 13.99
CA ALA A 19 20.27 -4.19 12.57
C ALA A 19 21.19 -5.05 11.69
N GLN A 20 22.48 -5.12 12.03
CA GLN A 20 23.45 -5.95 11.32
C GLN A 20 23.12 -7.44 11.43
N LYS A 21 22.66 -7.94 12.59
CA LYS A 21 22.18 -9.33 12.72
C LYS A 21 20.96 -9.62 11.85
N ILE A 22 20.00 -8.70 11.76
CA ILE A 22 18.83 -8.84 10.89
C ILE A 22 19.28 -8.86 9.41
N ILE A 23 20.12 -7.91 9.00
CA ILE A 23 20.68 -7.83 7.65
C ILE A 23 21.45 -9.11 7.28
N ILE A 24 22.33 -9.59 8.17
CA ILE A 24 23.12 -10.81 7.93
C ILE A 24 22.21 -12.03 7.82
N LEU A 25 21.24 -12.20 8.72
CA LEU A 25 20.28 -13.31 8.66
C LEU A 25 19.49 -13.32 7.34
N ALA A 26 19.00 -12.14 6.93
CA ALA A 26 18.14 -11.97 5.76
C ALA A 26 18.90 -12.06 4.41
N LEU A 27 20.16 -11.65 4.35
CA LEU A 27 20.91 -11.55 3.09
C LEU A 27 21.99 -12.63 2.91
N TYR A 28 22.50 -13.24 3.98
CA TYR A 28 23.70 -14.10 3.92
C TYR A 28 23.62 -15.41 4.71
N GLU A 29 22.63 -15.61 5.59
CA GLU A 29 22.44 -16.85 6.33
C GLU A 29 21.16 -17.60 5.91
N LYS A 30 20.62 -18.44 6.80
CA LYS A 30 19.47 -19.35 6.61
C LYS A 30 18.14 -18.71 6.19
N ALA A 31 18.03 -17.39 6.13
CA ALA A 31 16.85 -16.68 5.61
C ALA A 31 17.12 -15.94 4.29
N GLN A 32 18.33 -16.06 3.72
CA GLN A 32 18.62 -15.64 2.36
C GLN A 32 17.59 -16.23 1.39
N ASN A 33 17.06 -15.39 0.51
CA ASN A 33 15.99 -15.70 -0.46
C ASN A 33 14.63 -16.12 0.13
N ARG A 34 14.48 -16.28 1.46
CA ARG A 34 13.25 -16.78 2.08
C ARG A 34 12.03 -15.89 1.80
N SER A 35 12.22 -14.57 1.74
CA SER A 35 11.18 -13.62 1.29
C SER A 35 10.72 -13.90 -0.14
N TYR A 36 11.66 -14.09 -1.06
CA TYR A 36 11.37 -14.38 -2.48
C TYR A 36 10.71 -15.74 -2.67
N GLU A 37 11.19 -16.78 -1.98
CA GLU A 37 10.57 -18.12 -2.02
C GLU A 37 9.13 -18.11 -1.49
N ARG A 38 8.89 -17.41 -0.37
CA ARG A 38 7.56 -17.20 0.21
C ARG A 38 6.64 -16.41 -0.72
N PHE A 39 7.17 -15.35 -1.31
CA PHE A 39 6.49 -14.51 -2.29
C PHE A 39 6.08 -15.30 -3.54
N ALA A 40 7.03 -16.01 -4.16
CA ALA A 40 6.77 -16.84 -5.33
C ALA A 40 5.74 -17.94 -5.02
N ALA A 41 5.91 -18.67 -3.91
CA ALA A 41 4.96 -19.70 -3.49
C ALA A 41 3.55 -19.14 -3.24
N PHE A 42 3.43 -17.96 -2.61
CA PHE A 42 2.16 -17.29 -2.40
C PHE A 42 1.52 -16.85 -3.73
N ASN A 43 2.27 -16.12 -4.54
CA ASN A 43 1.83 -15.57 -5.83
C ASN A 43 1.41 -16.68 -6.80
N ASP A 44 2.20 -17.75 -6.93
CA ASP A 44 1.95 -18.82 -7.88
C ASP A 44 0.86 -19.80 -7.41
N THR A 45 0.60 -19.88 -6.09
CA THR A 45 -0.51 -20.66 -5.53
C THR A 45 -1.85 -19.95 -5.65
N VAL A 46 -1.86 -18.61 -5.48
CA VAL A 46 -3.10 -17.83 -5.37
C VAL A 46 -3.46 -17.12 -6.69
N GLY A 47 -2.47 -16.66 -7.45
CA GLY A 47 -2.63 -15.82 -8.63
C GLY A 47 -3.13 -14.42 -8.30
N ASN A 48 -3.87 -13.79 -9.23
CA ASN A 48 -4.57 -12.52 -8.99
C ASN A 48 -5.53 -12.59 -7.78
N ARG A 49 -5.73 -11.46 -7.09
CA ARG A 49 -6.43 -11.40 -5.79
C ARG A 49 -7.49 -10.32 -5.74
N VAL A 50 -8.26 -10.16 -6.81
CA VAL A 50 -9.29 -9.11 -6.96
C VAL A 50 -10.16 -8.99 -5.70
N SER A 51 -10.43 -7.76 -5.27
CA SER A 51 -11.34 -7.49 -4.16
C SER A 51 -12.70 -8.15 -4.34
N GLY A 52 -13.11 -8.95 -3.34
CA GLY A 52 -14.34 -9.74 -3.35
C GLY A 52 -14.26 -11.06 -4.11
N SER A 53 -13.09 -11.47 -4.60
CA SER A 53 -12.88 -12.75 -5.28
C SER A 53 -12.59 -13.91 -4.33
N LYS A 54 -12.81 -15.14 -4.83
CA LYS A 54 -12.39 -16.38 -4.15
C LYS A 54 -10.87 -16.47 -3.97
N ASN A 55 -10.09 -15.80 -4.82
CA ASN A 55 -8.64 -15.82 -4.72
C ASN A 55 -8.16 -14.92 -3.57
N LEU A 56 -8.81 -13.78 -3.32
CA LEU A 56 -8.55 -12.99 -2.11
C LEU A 56 -8.90 -13.80 -0.83
N ASP A 57 -10.02 -14.53 -0.81
CA ASP A 57 -10.33 -15.45 0.29
C ASP A 57 -9.25 -16.53 0.51
N LEU A 58 -8.64 -17.02 -0.57
CA LEU A 58 -7.53 -17.97 -0.51
C LEU A 58 -6.24 -17.29 -0.02
N ALA A 59 -5.97 -16.06 -0.46
CA ALA A 59 -4.84 -15.24 -0.01
C ALA A 59 -4.87 -15.02 1.51
N ILE A 60 -6.04 -14.58 2.01
CA ILE A 60 -6.29 -14.32 3.43
C ILE A 60 -6.03 -15.61 4.24
N LYS A 61 -6.55 -16.75 3.77
CA LYS A 61 -6.34 -18.06 4.44
C LYS A 61 -4.87 -18.49 4.39
N TYR A 62 -4.19 -18.31 3.27
CA TYR A 62 -2.78 -18.66 3.10
C TYR A 62 -1.92 -17.88 4.10
N ILE A 63 -2.00 -16.54 4.09
CA ILE A 63 -1.17 -15.70 4.96
C ILE A 63 -1.55 -15.84 6.43
N TYR A 64 -2.85 -16.00 6.76
CA TYR A 64 -3.27 -16.31 8.12
C TYR A 64 -2.61 -17.59 8.66
N ASN A 65 -2.66 -18.67 7.88
CA ASN A 65 -2.07 -19.95 8.26
C ASN A 65 -0.54 -19.86 8.34
N ALA A 66 0.10 -19.23 7.35
CA ALA A 66 1.54 -19.06 7.33
C ALA A 66 2.06 -18.21 8.51
N SER A 67 1.34 -17.14 8.87
CA SER A 67 1.62 -16.32 10.05
C SER A 67 1.48 -17.09 11.37
N LYS A 68 0.50 -17.99 11.47
CA LYS A 68 0.35 -18.90 12.62
C LYS A 68 1.48 -19.93 12.69
N LEU A 69 1.91 -20.48 11.55
CA LEU A 69 3.03 -21.44 11.46
C LEU A 69 4.37 -20.80 11.84
N ASP A 70 4.58 -19.52 11.49
CA ASP A 70 5.71 -18.70 11.94
C ASP A 70 5.65 -18.34 13.44
N GLY A 71 4.58 -18.73 14.15
CA GLY A 71 4.41 -18.48 15.58
C GLY A 71 4.13 -17.02 15.92
N LEU A 72 3.63 -16.22 14.97
CA LEU A 72 3.29 -14.83 15.21
C LEU A 72 2.12 -14.71 16.20
N GLU A 73 2.26 -13.76 17.12
CA GLU A 73 1.28 -13.49 18.19
C GLU A 73 0.14 -12.62 17.66
N ASN A 74 -1.06 -12.79 18.23
CA ASN A 74 -2.24 -11.98 17.89
C ASN A 74 -2.57 -11.91 16.39
N VAL A 75 -2.38 -13.00 15.63
CA VAL A 75 -2.88 -13.10 14.25
C VAL A 75 -4.40 -13.34 14.27
N TYR A 76 -5.17 -12.37 13.79
CA TYR A 76 -6.63 -12.38 13.65
C TYR A 76 -7.06 -11.68 12.35
N LEU A 77 -8.36 -11.69 12.03
CA LEU A 77 -8.93 -11.05 10.84
C LEU A 77 -9.92 -9.96 11.25
N GLU A 78 -9.90 -8.82 10.57
CA GLU A 78 -10.92 -7.75 10.67
C GLU A 78 -11.77 -7.78 9.39
N LEU A 79 -13.11 -7.91 9.53
CA LEU A 79 -14.01 -8.03 8.38
C LEU A 79 -14.17 -6.69 7.66
N VAL A 80 -13.79 -6.61 6.39
CA VAL A 80 -14.00 -5.43 5.53
C VAL A 80 -15.21 -5.64 4.62
N LYS A 81 -16.09 -4.63 4.52
CA LYS A 81 -17.21 -4.66 3.57
C LYS A 81 -16.80 -4.04 2.24
N ILE A 82 -16.61 -4.89 1.23
CA ILE A 82 -16.14 -4.51 -0.12
C ILE A 82 -17.21 -4.80 -1.19
N PRO A 83 -17.32 -3.99 -2.27
CA PRO A 83 -18.13 -4.33 -3.42
C PRO A 83 -17.49 -5.49 -4.20
N GLN A 84 -18.30 -6.44 -4.67
CA GLN A 84 -17.82 -7.47 -5.57
C GLN A 84 -17.94 -6.99 -7.02
N TRP A 85 -16.81 -6.85 -7.70
CA TRP A 85 -16.74 -6.59 -9.14
C TRP A 85 -16.18 -7.82 -9.86
N VAL A 86 -16.67 -8.10 -11.07
CA VAL A 86 -16.25 -9.22 -11.90
C VAL A 86 -16.14 -8.71 -13.33
N ARG A 87 -14.99 -8.91 -13.99
CA ARG A 87 -14.79 -8.52 -15.39
C ARG A 87 -15.75 -9.28 -16.31
N GLY A 88 -16.36 -8.56 -17.25
CA GLY A 88 -17.21 -9.11 -18.30
C GLY A 88 -16.45 -9.34 -19.61
N GLU A 89 -17.19 -9.50 -20.71
CA GLU A 89 -16.60 -9.43 -22.05
C GLU A 89 -16.31 -7.96 -22.43
N GLU A 90 -15.13 -7.70 -23.00
CA GLU A 90 -14.66 -6.36 -23.32
C GLU A 90 -14.07 -6.34 -24.74
N SER A 91 -14.50 -5.35 -25.53
CA SER A 91 -13.98 -5.10 -26.87
C SER A 91 -14.27 -3.66 -27.27
N ALA A 92 -13.38 -3.02 -28.03
CA ALA A 92 -13.64 -1.75 -28.68
C ALA A 92 -13.14 -1.75 -30.12
N VAL A 93 -13.86 -1.05 -30.98
CA VAL A 93 -13.54 -0.88 -32.39
C VAL A 93 -13.67 0.60 -32.71
N MET A 94 -12.61 1.18 -33.27
CA MET A 94 -12.70 2.46 -33.96
C MET A 94 -13.48 2.20 -35.25
N VAL A 95 -14.65 2.83 -35.43
CA VAL A 95 -15.50 2.65 -36.61
C VAL A 95 -15.07 3.59 -37.75
N LEU A 96 -14.69 4.83 -37.38
CA LEU A 96 -14.21 5.88 -38.27
C LEU A 96 -12.98 6.58 -37.62
N PRO A 97 -12.03 7.11 -38.41
CA PRO A 97 -12.01 7.17 -39.88
C PRO A 97 -11.65 5.85 -40.58
N CYS A 98 -11.12 4.87 -39.84
CA CYS A 98 -10.86 3.52 -40.33
C CYS A 98 -11.40 2.49 -39.34
N ASN A 99 -11.82 1.32 -39.84
CA ASN A 99 -12.25 0.21 -39.01
C ASN A 99 -11.01 -0.45 -38.38
N HIS A 100 -10.81 -0.28 -37.08
CA HIS A 100 -9.65 -0.78 -36.37
C HIS A 100 -10.02 -1.31 -34.97
N SER A 101 -9.70 -2.57 -34.68
CA SER A 101 -9.89 -3.15 -33.36
C SER A 101 -8.89 -2.54 -32.39
N LEU A 102 -9.37 -2.05 -31.25
CA LEU A 102 -8.53 -1.46 -30.20
C LEU A 102 -8.28 -2.50 -29.11
N SER A 103 -7.02 -2.64 -28.69
CA SER A 103 -6.69 -3.31 -27.44
C SER A 103 -7.17 -2.42 -26.29
N ILE A 104 -8.19 -2.88 -25.57
CA ILE A 104 -8.73 -2.18 -24.39
C ILE A 104 -8.73 -3.11 -23.17
N LEU A 105 -8.76 -2.47 -22.01
CA LEU A 105 -9.05 -3.12 -20.74
C LEU A 105 -10.03 -2.21 -19.99
N GLY A 106 -11.15 -2.74 -19.52
CA GLY A 106 -12.04 -1.99 -18.64
C GLY A 106 -11.34 -1.69 -17.32
N LEU A 107 -11.39 -0.44 -16.88
CA LEU A 107 -10.89 -0.09 -15.55
C LEU A 107 -11.74 -0.82 -14.50
N GLY A 108 -11.11 -1.44 -13.50
CA GLY A 108 -11.85 -2.13 -12.46
C GLY A 108 -12.87 -1.24 -11.76
N SER A 109 -13.96 -1.84 -11.28
CA SER A 109 -15.19 -1.14 -10.83
C SER A 109 -16.00 -0.43 -11.92
N SER A 110 -15.63 -0.52 -13.21
CA SER A 110 -16.44 0.01 -14.32
C SER A 110 -17.77 -0.75 -14.47
N VAL A 111 -18.83 -0.03 -14.84
CA VAL A 111 -20.16 -0.60 -15.10
C VAL A 111 -20.21 -1.16 -16.53
N GLY A 112 -20.72 -2.37 -16.70
CA GLY A 112 -20.88 -3.00 -18.01
C GLY A 112 -21.80 -2.20 -18.95
N THR A 113 -21.48 -2.24 -20.25
CA THR A 113 -22.31 -1.60 -21.28
C THR A 113 -23.65 -2.35 -21.47
N PRO A 114 -24.67 -1.71 -22.06
CA PRO A 114 -25.88 -2.42 -22.48
C PRO A 114 -25.53 -3.55 -23.47
N LYS A 115 -26.31 -4.64 -23.51
CA LYS A 115 -26.07 -5.82 -24.38
C LYS A 115 -25.84 -5.52 -25.88
N LYS A 116 -26.26 -4.35 -26.37
CA LYS A 116 -26.07 -3.88 -27.74
C LYS A 116 -24.76 -3.09 -27.97
N GLY A 117 -23.90 -2.99 -26.95
CA GLY A 117 -22.75 -2.10 -26.93
C GLY A 117 -23.12 -0.62 -26.76
N ILE A 118 -22.10 0.23 -26.90
CA ILE A 118 -22.22 1.69 -27.01
C ILE A 118 -21.41 2.11 -28.23
N GLU A 119 -22.03 2.84 -29.15
CA GLU A 119 -21.38 3.51 -30.27
C GLU A 119 -21.71 5.01 -30.17
N ALA A 120 -20.68 5.85 -30.15
CA ALA A 120 -20.80 7.30 -30.02
C ALA A 120 -19.52 8.00 -30.49
N GLU A 121 -19.62 9.29 -30.82
CA GLU A 121 -18.45 10.12 -31.09
C GLU A 121 -17.55 10.27 -29.86
N LEU A 122 -16.25 10.50 -30.09
CA LEU A 122 -15.29 10.77 -29.03
C LEU A 122 -15.32 12.25 -28.60
N SER A 123 -15.12 12.51 -27.31
CA SER A 123 -14.82 13.83 -26.75
C SER A 123 -13.48 13.75 -26.03
N VAL A 124 -12.43 14.30 -26.65
CA VAL A 124 -11.08 14.33 -26.07
C VAL A 124 -10.96 15.53 -25.14
N VAL A 125 -10.42 15.29 -23.94
CA VAL A 125 -10.14 16.29 -22.90
C VAL A 125 -8.80 15.98 -22.21
N GLU A 126 -8.07 17.00 -21.78
CA GLU A 126 -6.75 16.89 -21.16
C GLU A 126 -6.81 16.85 -19.63
N SER A 127 -7.96 17.19 -19.01
CA SER A 127 -8.12 17.20 -17.55
C SER A 127 -9.58 17.08 -17.08
N PHE A 128 -9.78 16.77 -15.79
CA PHE A 128 -11.11 16.80 -15.17
C PHE A 128 -11.73 18.21 -15.12
N GLU A 129 -10.93 19.27 -14.99
CA GLU A 129 -11.43 20.65 -15.03
C GLU A 129 -11.87 21.06 -16.43
N GLU A 130 -11.17 20.59 -17.47
CA GLU A 130 -11.63 20.78 -18.85
C GLU A 130 -12.97 20.06 -19.10
N LEU A 131 -13.10 18.82 -18.63
CA LEU A 131 -14.36 18.07 -18.74
C LEU A 131 -15.51 18.78 -18.01
N LYS A 132 -15.29 19.30 -16.81
CA LYS A 132 -16.30 20.09 -16.08
C LYS A 132 -16.73 21.32 -16.89
N ARG A 133 -15.76 22.07 -17.46
CA ARG A 133 -16.02 23.24 -18.31
C ARG A 133 -16.80 22.87 -19.58
N ARG A 134 -16.50 21.71 -20.18
CA ARG A 134 -17.09 21.21 -21.44
C ARG A 134 -18.22 20.20 -21.22
N ALA A 135 -18.79 20.10 -20.02
CA ALA A 135 -19.73 19.04 -19.64
C ALA A 135 -21.00 18.96 -20.52
N ASN A 136 -21.39 20.06 -21.19
CA ASN A 136 -22.48 20.04 -22.17
C ASN A 136 -22.10 19.40 -23.51
N GLU A 137 -20.84 19.51 -23.94
CA GLU A 137 -20.31 18.91 -25.19
C GLU A 137 -20.04 17.41 -25.05
N ALA A 138 -19.81 16.94 -23.82
CA ALA A 138 -19.55 15.53 -23.49
C ALA A 138 -20.82 14.67 -23.40
N LYS A 139 -22.02 15.28 -23.37
CA LYS A 139 -23.29 14.55 -23.26
C LYS A 139 -23.51 13.63 -24.46
N GLY A 140 -23.64 12.32 -24.20
CA GLY A 140 -23.86 11.30 -25.22
C GLY A 140 -22.62 10.93 -26.03
N ARG A 141 -21.42 11.39 -25.63
CA ARG A 141 -20.13 11.04 -26.25
C ARG A 141 -19.31 10.12 -25.36
N ILE A 142 -18.38 9.37 -25.97
CA ILE A 142 -17.35 8.62 -25.23
C ILE A 142 -16.22 9.60 -24.90
N VAL A 143 -15.96 9.83 -23.61
CA VAL A 143 -14.89 10.74 -23.16
C VAL A 143 -13.56 10.01 -23.19
N VAL A 144 -12.55 10.63 -23.82
CA VAL A 144 -11.17 10.15 -23.83
C VAL A 144 -10.30 11.17 -23.10
N TYR A 145 -9.65 10.74 -22.02
CA TYR A 145 -8.69 11.58 -21.30
C TYR A 145 -7.31 11.45 -21.96
N ASN A 146 -6.84 12.53 -22.57
CA ASN A 146 -5.49 12.67 -23.09
C ASN A 146 -4.66 13.54 -22.12
N GLN A 147 -4.63 13.13 -20.85
CA GLN A 147 -3.92 13.86 -19.80
C GLN A 147 -2.40 13.63 -19.96
N PRO A 148 -1.56 14.67 -19.99
CA PRO A 148 -0.11 14.50 -20.03
C PRO A 148 0.37 13.89 -18.71
N PHE A 149 0.88 12.66 -18.74
CA PHE A 149 1.40 11.98 -17.55
C PHE A 149 2.49 12.84 -16.87
N VAL A 150 2.25 13.24 -15.60
CA VAL A 150 3.20 14.03 -14.80
C VAL A 150 3.91 13.09 -13.82
N SER A 151 3.17 12.55 -12.84
CA SER A 151 3.56 11.39 -12.04
C SER A 151 2.32 10.61 -11.56
N TYR A 152 2.54 9.40 -11.05
CA TYR A 152 1.50 8.58 -10.40
C TYR A 152 0.99 9.27 -9.12
N GLU A 153 1.94 9.76 -8.31
CA GLU A 153 1.81 10.44 -7.03
C GLU A 153 0.86 11.66 -7.12
N GLU A 154 1.08 12.57 -8.08
CA GLU A 154 0.23 13.77 -8.25
C GLU A 154 -1.21 13.42 -8.68
N THR A 155 -1.39 12.30 -9.38
CA THR A 155 -2.66 11.96 -10.03
C THR A 155 -3.61 11.19 -9.09
N VAL A 156 -3.06 10.37 -8.19
CA VAL A 156 -3.85 9.51 -7.27
C VAL A 156 -4.52 10.30 -6.13
N ALA A 157 -3.91 11.41 -5.69
CA ALA A 157 -4.32 12.16 -4.49
C ALA A 157 -5.79 12.65 -4.49
N TYR A 158 -6.39 12.87 -5.66
CA TYR A 158 -7.79 13.28 -5.83
C TYR A 158 -8.81 12.18 -5.54
N ARG A 159 -8.38 10.90 -5.51
CA ARG A 159 -9.25 9.75 -5.18
C ARG A 159 -9.20 9.37 -3.70
N THR A 160 -8.07 9.61 -3.02
CA THR A 160 -7.73 8.98 -1.73
C THR A 160 -7.91 9.88 -0.50
N THR A 161 -7.58 11.18 -0.56
CA THR A 161 -7.37 12.01 0.66
C THR A 161 -8.53 12.96 1.05
N GLY A 162 -9.62 13.01 0.28
CA GLY A 162 -10.67 14.03 0.44
C GLY A 162 -11.37 14.06 1.81
N ALA A 163 -11.56 12.91 2.44
CA ALA A 163 -12.31 12.78 3.71
C ALA A 163 -11.46 13.01 4.98
N SER A 164 -10.14 12.89 4.87
CA SER A 164 -9.22 12.75 6.00
C SER A 164 -8.83 14.09 6.65
N LYS A 165 -8.78 15.17 5.85
CA LYS A 165 -8.49 16.55 6.28
C LYS A 165 -9.40 17.07 7.41
N ALA A 166 -10.55 16.43 7.66
CA ALA A 166 -11.51 16.77 8.71
C ALA A 166 -11.15 16.28 10.13
N ALA A 167 -10.24 15.30 10.31
CA ALA A 167 -10.06 14.59 11.59
C ALA A 167 -9.13 15.26 12.64
N LYS A 168 -8.60 16.45 12.37
CA LYS A 168 -7.37 17.02 12.98
C LYS A 168 -7.44 17.54 14.44
N VAL A 169 -8.26 16.98 15.35
CA VAL A 169 -8.54 17.60 16.68
C VAL A 169 -8.07 16.87 17.98
N GLY A 170 -7.48 15.67 17.92
CA GLY A 170 -6.40 15.17 18.81
C GLY A 170 -6.64 14.65 20.26
N ALA A 171 -5.74 13.74 20.72
CA ALA A 171 -5.17 13.53 22.10
C ALA A 171 -4.99 12.04 22.63
N VAL A 172 -3.74 11.65 22.98
CA VAL A 172 -3.19 10.69 24.04
C VAL A 172 -3.68 9.20 24.16
N THR A 173 -2.90 8.16 24.57
CA THR A 173 -1.69 7.50 23.94
C THR A 173 -1.38 6.05 24.44
N SER A 174 -0.92 5.12 23.57
CA SER A 174 -0.33 3.78 23.93
C SER A 174 0.36 3.00 22.77
N LEU A 175 1.70 2.98 22.75
CA LEU A 175 2.66 2.63 21.66
C LEU A 175 2.46 1.36 20.77
N VAL A 176 2.49 1.54 19.44
CA VAL A 176 2.44 0.57 18.33
C VAL A 176 3.17 1.13 17.09
N VAL A 177 3.94 0.31 16.38
CA VAL A 177 4.47 0.57 15.03
C VAL A 177 3.76 -0.34 14.03
N LEU A 178 3.26 0.23 12.93
CA LEU A 178 2.57 -0.50 11.87
C LEU A 178 3.47 -0.65 10.63
N LEU A 179 3.47 -1.83 10.01
CA LEU A 179 4.14 -2.12 8.73
C LEU A 179 3.16 -2.85 7.81
N SER A 180 2.98 -2.39 6.57
CA SER A 180 1.92 -2.91 5.70
C SER A 180 2.28 -3.03 4.21
N GLY A 181 1.40 -3.77 3.54
CA GLY A 181 1.23 -3.88 2.09
C GLY A 181 -0.18 -4.40 1.80
N HIS A 182 -0.71 -4.26 0.58
CA HIS A 182 -2.09 -4.67 0.26
C HIS A 182 -2.19 -6.09 -0.30
N LEU A 183 -3.20 -6.84 0.15
CA LEU A 183 -3.34 -8.26 -0.17
C LEU A 183 -4.11 -8.51 -1.46
N ASP A 184 -5.01 -7.61 -1.86
CA ASP A 184 -5.69 -7.69 -3.15
C ASP A 184 -4.81 -7.22 -4.31
N SER A 185 -5.29 -7.44 -5.54
CA SER A 185 -4.62 -6.99 -6.76
C SER A 185 -5.61 -6.90 -7.93
N TRP A 186 -5.24 -6.20 -8.99
CA TRP A 186 -5.89 -6.31 -10.29
C TRP A 186 -5.82 -7.73 -10.87
N ASP A 187 -6.72 -7.99 -11.82
CA ASP A 187 -7.11 -9.30 -12.31
C ASP A 187 -6.28 -9.81 -13.51
N VAL A 188 -5.69 -8.90 -14.29
CA VAL A 188 -4.91 -9.25 -15.49
C VAL A 188 -3.49 -9.71 -15.21
N GLY A 189 -2.93 -9.31 -14.06
CA GLY A 189 -1.61 -9.72 -13.60
C GLY A 189 -1.68 -10.89 -12.61
N GLN A 190 -0.64 -11.04 -11.80
CA GLN A 190 -0.66 -11.90 -10.59
C GLN A 190 -0.61 -11.06 -9.29
N GLY A 191 -0.58 -9.74 -9.40
CA GLY A 191 -0.33 -8.84 -8.26
C GLY A 191 1.06 -9.04 -7.64
N ALA A 192 2.07 -9.21 -8.48
CA ALA A 192 3.41 -9.60 -8.06
C ALA A 192 4.18 -8.41 -7.44
N MET A 193 4.26 -7.29 -8.16
CA MET A 193 4.91 -6.05 -7.70
C MET A 193 3.94 -5.13 -6.93
N ASP A 194 2.66 -5.48 -6.93
CA ASP A 194 1.50 -4.63 -6.63
C ASP A 194 0.36 -5.56 -6.12
N ASP A 195 0.27 -5.86 -4.81
CA ASP A 195 1.32 -5.69 -3.79
C ASP A 195 1.65 -7.02 -3.05
N GLY A 196 1.76 -8.11 -3.81
CA GLY A 196 2.31 -9.36 -3.27
C GLY A 196 3.73 -9.21 -2.70
N GLY A 197 4.46 -8.21 -3.19
CA GLY A 197 5.78 -7.80 -2.73
C GLY A 197 5.81 -7.22 -1.32
N GLY A 198 5.07 -6.13 -1.07
CA GLY A 198 4.95 -5.48 0.23
C GLY A 198 4.31 -6.39 1.28
N VAL A 199 3.37 -7.25 0.87
CA VAL A 199 2.86 -8.35 1.71
C VAL A 199 4.00 -9.27 2.18
N ALA A 200 4.86 -9.72 1.26
CA ALA A 200 5.97 -10.61 1.58
C ALA A 200 7.05 -9.92 2.43
N ILE A 201 7.39 -8.66 2.15
CA ILE A 201 8.33 -7.85 2.92
C ILE A 201 7.82 -7.66 4.36
N SER A 202 6.55 -7.27 4.51
CA SER A 202 5.92 -7.03 5.82
C SER A 202 5.81 -8.28 6.67
N TRP A 203 5.40 -9.41 6.07
CA TRP A 203 5.36 -10.71 6.75
C TRP A 203 6.76 -11.20 7.14
N GLU A 204 7.73 -11.11 6.23
CA GLU A 204 9.09 -11.60 6.48
C GLU A 204 9.79 -10.81 7.59
N ALA A 205 9.62 -9.48 7.65
CA ALA A 205 10.16 -8.64 8.72
C ALA A 205 9.71 -9.13 10.11
N MET A 206 8.41 -9.41 10.29
CA MET A 206 7.88 -9.95 11.54
C MET A 206 8.42 -11.36 11.84
N SER A 207 8.53 -12.20 10.82
CA SER A 207 9.07 -13.56 10.92
C SER A 207 10.54 -13.57 11.37
N LEU A 208 11.38 -12.69 10.81
CA LEU A 208 12.80 -12.55 11.18
C LEU A 208 12.97 -12.05 12.61
N ILE A 209 12.21 -11.02 13.01
CA ILE A 209 12.24 -10.47 14.38
C ILE A 209 11.85 -11.54 15.40
N LYS A 210 10.78 -12.30 15.13
CA LYS A 210 10.35 -13.43 15.96
C LYS A 210 11.39 -14.56 15.99
N GLY A 211 11.94 -14.94 14.84
CA GLY A 211 12.91 -16.02 14.69
C GLY A 211 14.29 -15.74 15.33
N LEU A 212 14.66 -14.47 15.45
CA LEU A 212 15.82 -14.02 16.23
C LEU A 212 15.56 -13.93 17.74
N GLY A 213 14.32 -14.17 18.19
CA GLY A 213 13.91 -14.02 19.59
C GLY A 213 13.93 -12.56 20.08
N LEU A 214 13.95 -11.59 19.16
CA LEU A 214 13.98 -10.17 19.51
C LEU A 214 12.64 -9.77 20.14
N ARG A 215 12.71 -8.92 21.17
CA ARG A 215 11.55 -8.34 21.84
C ARG A 215 11.55 -6.82 21.66
N PRO A 216 10.84 -6.29 20.66
CA PRO A 216 10.63 -4.86 20.50
C PRO A 216 10.06 -4.21 21.76
N LYS A 217 10.39 -2.93 21.99
CA LYS A 217 9.87 -2.16 23.14
C LYS A 217 8.45 -1.64 22.90
N SER A 218 8.12 -1.34 21.65
CA SER A 218 6.76 -1.02 21.19
C SER A 218 6.15 -2.26 20.52
N THR A 219 4.83 -2.34 20.50
CA THR A 219 4.13 -3.38 19.72
C THR A 219 4.47 -3.22 18.24
N LEU A 220 4.93 -4.26 17.55
CA LEU A 220 4.96 -4.29 16.09
C LEU A 220 3.67 -4.94 15.58
N ARG A 221 3.01 -4.30 14.62
CA ARG A 221 1.78 -4.80 14.00
C ARG A 221 1.96 -4.79 12.48
N THR A 222 1.89 -5.96 11.86
CA THR A 222 1.66 -6.03 10.42
C THR A 222 0.17 -6.01 10.15
N VAL A 223 -0.26 -5.17 9.22
CA VAL A 223 -1.62 -5.20 8.67
C VAL A 223 -1.48 -5.41 7.17
N LEU A 224 -2.30 -6.28 6.62
CA LEU A 224 -2.32 -6.60 5.19
C LEU A 224 -3.70 -6.24 4.68
N TRP A 225 -3.75 -5.21 3.84
CA TRP A 225 -5.00 -4.55 3.52
C TRP A 225 -5.84 -5.35 2.52
N SER A 226 -7.08 -4.94 2.34
CA SER A 226 -7.96 -5.48 1.31
C SER A 226 -8.81 -4.35 0.78
N ALA A 227 -9.02 -4.32 -0.53
CA ALA A 227 -9.62 -3.21 -1.25
C ALA A 227 -8.78 -1.92 -1.22
N GLU A 228 -7.45 -2.02 -1.31
CA GLU A 228 -6.61 -0.88 -1.75
C GLU A 228 -7.06 -0.48 -3.16
N GLU A 229 -7.00 -1.44 -4.09
CA GLU A 229 -7.16 -1.25 -5.54
C GLU A 229 -8.51 -0.63 -5.94
N THR A 230 -9.52 -0.78 -5.08
CA THR A 230 -10.87 -0.23 -5.28
C THR A 230 -11.12 1.07 -4.51
N GLY A 231 -10.08 1.68 -3.94
CA GLY A 231 -10.08 2.98 -3.27
C GLY A 231 -9.79 2.96 -1.77
N GLY A 232 -8.86 2.13 -1.30
CA GLY A 232 -8.39 2.11 0.10
C GLY A 232 -9.44 1.72 1.13
N MET A 233 -10.42 0.88 0.78
CA MET A 233 -11.60 0.62 1.65
C MET A 233 -11.23 -0.10 2.94
N GLY A 234 -10.29 -1.05 2.90
CA GLY A 234 -9.79 -1.76 4.08
C GLY A 234 -9.12 -0.83 5.07
N ALA A 235 -8.15 -0.04 4.61
CA ALA A 235 -7.51 0.96 5.44
C ALA A 235 -8.44 2.06 5.91
N ALA A 236 -9.38 2.52 5.08
CA ALA A 236 -10.37 3.50 5.48
C ALA A 236 -11.24 2.95 6.62
N GLN A 237 -11.71 1.71 6.51
CA GLN A 237 -12.49 1.07 7.57
C GLN A 237 -11.67 0.88 8.85
N TYR A 238 -10.43 0.38 8.73
CA TYR A 238 -9.52 0.20 9.85
C TYR A 238 -9.19 1.55 10.53
N TYR A 239 -8.90 2.60 9.76
CA TYR A 239 -8.73 3.95 10.30
C TYR A 239 -10.00 4.41 11.04
N GLN A 240 -11.21 4.23 10.50
CA GLN A 240 -12.43 4.60 11.23
C GLN A 240 -12.60 3.84 12.54
N GLN A 241 -12.21 2.56 12.60
CA GLN A 241 -12.29 1.70 13.79
C GLN A 241 -11.22 2.03 14.84
N HIS A 242 -9.98 2.31 14.41
CA HIS A 242 -8.83 2.47 15.30
C HIS A 242 -8.41 3.93 15.55
N LYS A 243 -8.94 4.94 14.83
CA LYS A 243 -8.61 6.37 15.03
C LYS A 243 -8.92 6.91 16.43
N ALA A 244 -9.88 6.32 17.15
CA ALA A 244 -10.13 6.66 18.56
C ALA A 244 -8.90 6.39 19.44
N ASN A 245 -8.09 5.42 19.02
CA ASN A 245 -6.82 5.03 19.60
C ASN A 245 -5.63 5.49 18.73
N ILE A 246 -5.77 6.55 17.92
CA ILE A 246 -4.69 7.02 17.01
C ILE A 246 -3.38 7.34 17.72
N SER A 247 -3.50 7.78 18.96
CA SER A 247 -2.41 8.06 19.87
C SER A 247 -1.62 6.80 20.28
N ASN A 248 -2.04 5.62 19.81
CA ASN A 248 -1.32 4.37 19.90
C ASN A 248 -0.33 4.15 18.76
N PHE A 249 -0.39 4.89 17.65
CA PHE A 249 0.51 4.68 16.52
C PHE A 249 1.68 5.68 16.59
N ASP A 250 2.90 5.14 16.71
CA ASP A 250 4.16 5.91 16.77
C ASP A 250 4.76 6.15 15.38
N LEU A 251 4.56 5.18 14.49
CA LEU A 251 5.04 5.12 13.12
C LEU A 251 4.11 4.18 12.35
N VAL A 252 3.69 4.60 11.16
CA VAL A 252 3.10 3.73 10.13
C VAL A 252 4.11 3.59 9.00
N MET A 253 4.15 2.46 8.30
CA MET A 253 5.03 2.25 7.15
C MET A 253 4.33 1.34 6.16
N GLU A 254 4.49 1.65 4.88
CA GLU A 254 3.90 0.91 3.75
C GLU A 254 5.02 0.53 2.77
N SER A 255 4.87 -0.59 2.09
CA SER A 255 5.82 -1.09 1.08
C SER A 255 5.12 -1.34 -0.25
N ASP A 256 4.53 -0.30 -0.82
CA ASP A 256 3.58 -0.38 -1.95
C ASP A 256 4.15 0.22 -3.27
N LEU A 257 5.47 0.15 -3.43
CA LEU A 257 6.20 0.71 -4.58
C LEU A 257 7.26 -0.29 -5.08
N CYS A 258 6.81 -1.53 -5.34
CA CYS A 258 7.61 -2.62 -5.89
C CYS A 258 8.68 -3.22 -4.94
N THR A 259 9.35 -4.28 -5.41
CA THR A 259 10.28 -5.15 -4.66
C THR A 259 11.75 -5.01 -5.09
N PHE A 260 12.13 -3.90 -5.72
CA PHE A 260 13.53 -3.67 -6.12
C PHE A 260 14.43 -3.40 -4.90
N ALA A 261 15.75 -3.46 -5.09
CA ALA A 261 16.70 -3.10 -4.04
C ALA A 261 16.45 -1.64 -3.60
N PRO A 262 16.09 -1.39 -2.33
CA PRO A 262 15.76 -0.05 -1.87
C PRO A 262 17.01 0.85 -1.90
N VAL A 263 16.81 2.12 -2.26
CA VAL A 263 17.86 3.15 -2.24
C VAL A 263 17.65 4.16 -1.11
N GLY A 264 16.45 4.18 -0.52
CA GLY A 264 16.04 5.12 0.52
C GLY A 264 14.67 4.83 1.09
N LEU A 265 14.17 5.78 1.87
CA LEU A 265 12.79 5.85 2.34
C LEU A 265 12.21 7.24 2.05
N GLN A 266 10.92 7.28 1.73
CA GLN A 266 10.09 8.48 1.89
C GLN A 266 9.64 8.52 3.37
N PHE A 267 9.65 9.71 3.99
CA PHE A 267 9.24 9.88 5.39
C PHE A 267 8.70 11.29 5.68
N ILE A 268 7.52 11.37 6.30
CA ILE A 268 6.91 12.58 6.82
C ILE A 268 6.79 12.55 8.37
N GLY A 269 7.33 13.60 9.00
CA GLY A 269 7.32 13.75 10.45
C GLY A 269 7.56 15.21 10.86
N ASN A 270 7.52 15.47 12.18
CA ASN A 270 8.06 16.73 12.71
C ASN A 270 9.58 16.63 12.86
N ASP A 271 10.27 17.78 12.88
CA ASP A 271 11.73 17.92 12.88
C ASP A 271 12.47 16.95 13.82
N LYS A 272 11.91 16.69 15.01
CA LYS A 272 12.51 15.79 16.01
C LYS A 272 12.41 14.32 15.61
N VAL A 273 11.32 13.91 14.97
CA VAL A 273 11.15 12.55 14.45
C VAL A 273 11.95 12.39 13.16
N SER A 274 11.95 13.39 12.27
CA SER A 274 12.77 13.36 11.03
C SER A 274 14.28 13.32 11.34
N ALA A 275 14.73 13.98 12.41
CA ALA A 275 16.10 13.82 12.92
C ALA A 275 16.38 12.39 13.44
N VAL A 276 15.43 11.76 14.12
CA VAL A 276 15.54 10.34 14.54
C VAL A 276 15.55 9.42 13.33
N MET A 277 14.73 9.65 12.30
CA MET A 277 14.72 8.85 11.09
C MET A 277 16.06 8.95 10.34
N ARG A 278 16.65 10.15 10.24
CA ARG A 278 18.02 10.35 9.71
C ARG A 278 19.09 9.54 10.46
N ASP A 279 18.91 9.29 11.75
CA ASP A 279 19.80 8.41 12.52
C ASP A 279 19.51 6.92 12.28
N VAL A 280 18.25 6.52 12.09
CA VAL A 280 17.86 5.16 11.72
C VAL A 280 18.42 4.78 10.35
N MET A 281 18.40 5.69 9.37
CA MET A 281 18.99 5.47 8.04
C MET A 281 20.48 5.08 8.08
N LYS A 282 21.24 5.54 9.08
CA LYS A 282 22.65 5.15 9.26
C LYS A 282 22.82 3.67 9.60
N LEU A 283 21.80 3.01 10.13
CA LEU A 283 21.78 1.57 10.37
C LEU A 283 21.58 0.76 9.08
N LEU A 284 21.08 1.41 8.01
CA LEU A 284 20.82 0.81 6.70
C LEU A 284 21.96 1.05 5.68
N THR A 285 22.97 1.86 6.03
CA THR A 285 24.19 2.04 5.22
C THR A 285 24.86 0.72 4.77
N PRO A 286 24.92 -0.38 5.57
CA PRO A 286 25.48 -1.65 5.11
C PRO A 286 24.78 -2.30 3.91
N ILE A 287 23.53 -1.91 3.63
CA ILE A 287 22.75 -2.36 2.46
C ILE A 287 22.58 -1.25 1.40
N ASN A 288 23.39 -0.19 1.48
CA ASN A 288 23.41 0.94 0.54
C ASN A 288 22.07 1.71 0.43
N VAL A 289 21.23 1.66 1.47
CA VAL A 289 20.02 2.46 1.60
C VAL A 289 20.40 3.78 2.28
N THR A 290 20.47 4.87 1.51
CA THR A 290 21.06 6.14 1.96
C THR A 290 20.21 7.38 1.69
N SER A 291 19.20 7.32 0.81
CA SER A 291 18.29 8.45 0.58
C SER A 291 17.21 8.53 1.65
N LEU A 292 16.88 9.73 2.10
CA LEU A 292 15.70 10.00 2.93
C LEU A 292 15.01 11.24 2.36
N GLU A 293 13.82 11.04 1.82
CA GLU A 293 13.01 12.08 1.22
C GLU A 293 12.03 12.63 2.27
N GLU A 294 11.88 13.97 2.35
CA GLU A 294 11.10 14.64 3.42
C GLU A 294 9.60 14.81 3.06
N HIS A 295 9.06 13.85 2.31
CA HIS A 295 7.64 13.63 2.06
C HIS A 295 7.31 12.14 2.27
N GLY A 296 6.05 11.79 2.49
CA GLY A 296 5.62 10.41 2.75
C GLY A 296 4.36 10.07 1.97
N GLU A 297 4.34 8.88 1.36
CA GLU A 297 3.26 8.36 0.52
C GLU A 297 2.89 6.92 0.92
N GLY A 298 1.82 6.38 0.31
CA GLY A 298 1.20 5.10 0.66
C GLY A 298 -0.32 5.27 0.81
N THR A 299 -1.11 4.56 0.01
CA THR A 299 -2.58 4.75 -0.04
C THR A 299 -3.23 4.44 1.29
N ASP A 300 -2.87 3.30 1.88
CA ASP A 300 -3.54 2.74 3.04
C ASP A 300 -3.05 3.39 4.35
N ILE A 301 -1.82 3.94 4.38
CA ILE A 301 -1.31 4.71 5.54
C ILE A 301 -1.65 6.21 5.53
N ASN A 302 -2.12 6.78 4.42
CA ASN A 302 -2.30 8.22 4.24
C ASN A 302 -3.17 8.91 5.32
N MET A 303 -4.28 8.28 5.71
CA MET A 303 -5.19 8.81 6.75
C MET A 303 -4.52 8.94 8.12
N TRP A 304 -3.50 8.12 8.42
CA TRP A 304 -2.71 8.24 9.64
C TRP A 304 -1.72 9.41 9.55
N MET A 305 -1.06 9.57 8.40
CA MET A 305 -0.12 10.68 8.13
C MET A 305 -0.82 12.04 8.18
N GLU A 306 -1.98 12.19 7.54
CA GLU A 306 -2.78 13.41 7.57
C GLU A 306 -3.28 13.76 8.99
N ALA A 307 -3.49 12.74 9.83
CA ALA A 307 -3.80 12.87 11.24
C ALA A 307 -2.56 13.04 12.16
N ARG A 308 -1.37 13.22 11.56
CA ARG A 308 -0.07 13.51 12.21
C ARG A 308 0.55 12.36 13.01
N VAL A 309 0.24 11.12 12.63
CA VAL A 309 1.13 9.99 12.92
C VAL A 309 2.31 10.08 11.94
N PRO A 310 3.57 9.92 12.37
CA PRO A 310 4.70 9.82 11.45
C PRO A 310 4.53 8.62 10.51
N GLY A 311 4.86 8.80 9.23
CA GLY A 311 4.79 7.77 8.19
C GLY A 311 6.00 7.86 7.28
#